data_AF-A0A545TAD4-F1
#
_entry.id   AF-A0A545TAD4-F1
#
_cell.length_a   1.000
_cell.length_b   1.000
_cell.length_c   1.000
_cell.angle_alpha   90.00
_cell.angle_beta   90.00
_cell.angle_gamma   90.00
#
_symmetry.space_group_name_H-M   'P 1'
#
loop_
_entity.id
_entity.type
_entity.pdbx_description
1 polymer ?
#
loop_
_entity_poly.entity_id
_entity_poly.type
_entity_poly.pdbx_seq_one_letter_code
_entity_poly.pdbx_strand_id
1 'polypeptide(L)'
;MQYTRSQWLCLSLPVLITGQISLAGLALFLDAEVWTLHIVFGFLLLLPIAFITTSSRARGLREKAWLVAVLYAVQVTLGALIESASYWPIAIHFINALLLLLASIILASDSITESKYSMH
;
A
#
# COMPACT_ATOMS: atom_id res chain seq x y z
N MET A 1 -6.64 -19.17 16.00
CA MET A 1 -5.48 -18.80 15.17
C MET A 1 -4.94 -17.48 15.69
N GLN A 2 -3.68 -17.43 16.16
CA GLN A 2 -3.05 -16.18 16.58
C GLN A 2 -2.19 -15.67 15.43
N TYR A 3 -2.55 -14.52 14.86
CA TYR A 3 -1.72 -13.87 13.84
C TYR A 3 -0.55 -13.13 14.47
N THR A 4 0.62 -13.22 13.84
CA THR A 4 1.80 -12.44 14.19
C THR A 4 1.62 -10.97 13.81
N ARG A 5 2.43 -10.08 14.39
CA ARG A 5 2.40 -8.65 14.06
C ARG A 5 2.60 -8.37 12.56
N SER A 6 3.52 -9.08 11.91
CA SER A 6 3.77 -8.93 10.46
C SER A 6 2.55 -9.34 9.63
N GLN A 7 1.83 -10.39 10.03
CA GLN A 7 0.61 -10.80 9.33
C GLN A 7 -0.50 -9.78 9.46
N TRP A 8 -0.73 -9.23 10.66
CA TRP A 8 -1.71 -8.15 10.83
C TRP A 8 -1.38 -6.95 9.94
N LEU A 9 -0.09 -6.60 9.81
CA LEU A 9 0.33 -5.52 8.92
C LEU A 9 0.06 -5.87 7.45
N CYS A 10 0.41 -7.08 6.99
CA CYS A 10 0.10 -7.53 5.64
C CYS A 10 -1.41 -7.49 5.35
N LEU A 11 -2.24 -7.94 6.29
CA LEU A 11 -3.70 -7.93 6.17
C LEU A 11 -4.30 -6.52 6.18
N SER A 12 -3.65 -5.57 6.87
CA SER A 12 -4.11 -4.18 6.92
C SER A 12 -3.86 -3.41 5.62
N LEU A 13 -2.81 -3.75 4.87
CA LEU A 13 -2.39 -2.99 3.69
C LEU A 13 -3.49 -2.86 2.62
N PRO A 14 -4.17 -3.94 2.17
CA PRO A 14 -5.26 -3.82 1.20
C PRO A 14 -6.36 -2.87 1.64
N VAL A 15 -6.73 -2.91 2.93
CA VAL A 15 -7.78 -2.07 3.51
C VAL A 15 -7.36 -0.61 3.51
N LEU A 16 -6.14 -0.32 3.96
CA LEU A 16 -5.61 1.04 4.00
C LEU A 16 -5.43 1.63 2.59
N ILE A 17 -4.95 0.84 1.63
CA ILE A 17 -4.81 1.25 0.21
C ILE A 17 -6.18 1.50 -0.42
N THR A 18 -7.17 0.64 -0.16
CA THR A 18 -8.55 0.87 -0.60
C THR A 18 -9.07 2.20 -0.03
N GLY A 19 -8.83 2.45 1.25
CA GLY A 19 -9.14 3.74 1.88
C GLY A 19 -8.48 4.93 1.18
N GLN A 20 -7.22 4.82 0.74
CA GLN A 20 -6.57 5.88 -0.02
C GLN A 20 -7.19 6.12 -1.40
N ILE A 21 -7.55 5.06 -2.12
CA ILE A 21 -8.24 5.17 -3.40
C ILE A 21 -9.61 5.84 -3.21
N SER A 22 -10.35 5.46 -2.16
CA SER A 22 -11.63 6.09 -1.82
C SER A 22 -11.48 7.55 -1.41
N LEU A 23 -10.46 7.91 -0.60
CA LEU A 23 -10.20 9.29 -0.21
C LEU A 23 -9.82 10.16 -1.42
N ALA A 24 -8.96 9.68 -2.31
CA ALA A 24 -8.63 10.37 -3.54
C ALA A 24 -9.87 10.56 -4.43
N GLY A 25 -10.70 9.53 -4.55
CA GLY A 25 -11.97 9.60 -5.28
C GLY A 25 -12.94 10.62 -4.67
N LEU A 26 -13.06 10.65 -3.34
CA LEU A 26 -13.91 11.60 -2.63
C LEU A 26 -13.40 13.04 -2.78
N ALA A 27 -12.08 13.24 -2.75
CA ALA A 27 -11.45 14.54 -2.90
C ALA A 27 -11.68 15.18 -4.29
N LEU A 28 -12.04 14.39 -5.30
CA LEU A 28 -12.47 14.92 -6.60
C LEU A 28 -13.83 15.64 -6.55
N PHE A 29 -14.67 15.34 -5.56
CA PHE A 29 -16.05 15.87 -5.46
C PHE A 29 -16.27 16.81 -4.28
N LEU A 30 -15.39 16.79 -3.28
CA LEU A 30 -15.48 17.64 -2.10
C LEU A 30 -14.49 18.82 -2.20
N ASP A 31 -13.59 18.96 -1.23
CA ASP A 31 -12.72 20.13 -1.09
C ASP A 31 -11.23 19.76 -0.87
N ALA A 32 -10.41 20.79 -0.69
CA ALA A 32 -8.97 20.69 -0.49
C ALA A 32 -8.56 20.01 0.83
N GLU A 33 -9.43 19.97 1.84
CA GLU A 33 -9.11 19.30 3.11
C GLU A 33 -9.04 17.78 2.91
N VAL A 34 -9.90 17.22 2.06
CA VAL A 34 -9.87 15.78 1.73
C VAL A 34 -8.59 15.39 0.99
N TRP A 35 -8.08 16.25 0.10
CA TRP A 35 -6.75 16.06 -0.51
C TRP A 35 -5.64 16.04 0.53
N THR A 36 -5.71 16.93 1.52
CA THR A 36 -4.75 16.97 2.63
C THR A 36 -4.78 15.67 3.43
N LEU A 37 -5.97 15.14 3.73
CA LEU A 37 -6.12 13.85 4.40
C LEU A 37 -5.55 12.69 3.56
N HIS A 38 -5.81 12.68 2.25
CA HIS A 38 -5.24 11.69 1.33
C HIS A 38 -3.71 11.70 1.38
N ILE A 39 -3.08 12.88 1.36
CA ILE A 39 -1.62 13.01 1.42
C ILE A 39 -1.09 12.50 2.77
N VAL A 40 -1.65 12.98 3.89
CA VAL A 40 -1.19 12.61 5.24
C VAL A 40 -1.33 11.11 5.49
N PHE A 41 -2.51 10.54 5.22
CA PHE A 41 -2.72 9.11 5.39
C PHE A 41 -1.96 8.28 4.36
N GLY A 42 -1.74 8.81 3.16
CA GLY A 42 -0.88 8.23 2.14
C GLY A 42 0.56 8.05 2.64
N PHE A 43 1.13 9.03 3.34
CA PHE A 43 2.46 8.90 3.96
C PHE A 43 2.49 7.90 5.13
N LEU A 44 1.40 7.77 5.89
CA LEU A 44 1.32 6.80 6.99
C LEU A 44 1.40 5.33 6.52
N LEU A 45 1.06 5.04 5.26
CA LEU A 45 1.27 3.72 4.65
C LEU A 45 2.74 3.30 4.60
N LEU A 46 3.69 4.24 4.64
CA LEU A 46 5.11 3.92 4.66
C LEU A 46 5.48 3.06 5.89
N LEU A 47 4.83 3.28 7.03
CA LEU A 47 5.13 2.58 8.28
C LEU A 47 4.94 1.05 8.17
N PRO A 48 3.74 0.53 7.82
CA PRO A 48 3.57 -0.92 7.64
C PRO A 48 4.44 -1.47 6.52
N ILE A 49 4.64 -0.75 5.42
CA ILE A 49 5.48 -1.19 4.29
C ILE A 49 6.94 -1.34 4.70
N ALA A 50 7.50 -0.34 5.39
CA ALA A 50 8.88 -0.37 5.88
C ALA A 50 9.08 -1.46 6.94
N PHE A 51 8.10 -1.66 7.82
CA PHE A 51 8.19 -2.71 8.83
C PHE A 51 8.20 -4.11 8.20
N ILE A 52 7.31 -4.39 7.23
CA ILE A 52 7.24 -5.71 6.59
C ILE A 52 8.52 -5.99 5.80
N THR A 53 9.04 -5.02 5.05
CA THR A 53 10.26 -5.20 4.22
C THR A 53 11.52 -5.43 5.05
N THR A 54 11.63 -4.81 6.22
CA THR A 54 12.81 -4.89 7.10
C THR A 54 12.71 -6.01 8.15
N SER A 55 11.52 -6.56 8.40
CA SER A 55 11.31 -7.60 9.41
C SER A 55 12.01 -8.92 9.07
N SER A 56 12.90 -9.38 9.95
CA SER A 56 13.56 -10.70 9.85
C SER A 56 12.60 -11.89 9.99
N ARG A 57 11.41 -11.65 10.55
CA ARG A 57 10.32 -12.63 10.71
C ARG A 57 9.46 -12.78 9.46
N ALA A 58 9.60 -11.88 8.48
CA ALA A 58 8.86 -11.89 7.21
C ALA A 58 9.76 -12.28 6.03
N ARG A 59 10.81 -13.09 6.27
CA ARG A 59 11.81 -13.43 5.24
C ARG A 59 11.21 -14.10 4.00
N GLY A 60 10.23 -14.99 4.16
CA GLY A 60 9.54 -15.63 3.03
C GLY A 60 8.66 -14.68 2.20
N LEU A 61 8.23 -13.57 2.81
CA LEU A 61 7.40 -12.55 2.16
C LEU A 61 8.21 -11.40 1.55
N ARG A 62 9.55 -11.40 1.69
CA ARG A 62 10.40 -10.25 1.37
C ARG A 62 10.29 -9.77 -0.06
N GLU A 63 10.31 -10.66 -1.04
CA GLU A 63 10.27 -10.29 -2.45
C GLU A 63 8.96 -9.54 -2.78
N LYS A 64 7.84 -10.05 -2.26
CA LYS A 64 6.51 -9.45 -2.45
C LYS A 64 6.36 -8.15 -1.68
N ALA A 65 6.93 -8.08 -0.47
CA ALA A 65 6.99 -6.85 0.31
C ALA A 65 7.81 -5.76 -0.40
N TRP A 66 8.91 -6.13 -1.05
CA TRP A 66 9.71 -5.21 -1.85
C TRP A 66 8.96 -4.74 -3.09
N LEU A 67 8.21 -5.61 -3.76
CA LEU A 67 7.33 -5.20 -4.86
C LEU A 67 6.31 -4.14 -4.39
N VAL A 68 5.65 -4.36 -3.25
CA VAL A 68 4.74 -3.37 -2.65
C VAL A 68 5.46 -2.06 -2.33
N ALA A 69 6.67 -2.12 -1.78
CA ALA A 69 7.46 -0.92 -1.46
C ALA A 69 7.88 -0.14 -2.70
N VAL A 70 8.27 -0.83 -3.77
CA VAL A 70 8.63 -0.20 -5.06
C VAL A 70 7.40 0.46 -5.68
N LEU A 71 6.26 -0.25 -5.75
CA LEU A 71 5.02 0.32 -6.26
C LEU A 71 4.55 1.51 -5.43
N TYR A 72 4.74 1.49 -4.11
CA TYR A 72 4.44 2.62 -3.24
C TYR A 72 5.38 3.82 -3.50
N ALA A 73 6.68 3.58 -3.68
CA ALA A 73 7.63 4.64 -4.03
C ALA A 73 7.28 5.30 -5.38
N VAL A 74 6.89 4.48 -6.37
CA VAL A 74 6.36 4.97 -7.65
C VAL A 74 5.07 5.78 -7.44
N GLN A 75 4.17 5.33 -6.56
CA GLN A 75 2.92 6.05 -6.24
C GLN A 75 3.21 7.46 -5.71
N VAL A 76 4.08 7.58 -4.71
CA VAL A 76 4.45 8.88 -4.12
C VAL A 76 5.13 9.78 -5.13
N THR A 77 6.03 9.21 -5.95
CA THR A 77 6.71 9.96 -7.02
C THR A 77 5.72 10.49 -8.05
N LEU A 78 4.78 9.66 -8.52
CA LEU A 78 3.73 10.09 -9.43
C LEU A 78 2.84 11.16 -8.80
N GLY A 79 2.49 11.03 -7.52
CA GLY A 79 1.72 12.02 -6.77
C GLY A 79 2.40 13.40 -6.76
N ALA A 80 3.70 13.44 -6.47
CA ALA A 80 4.48 14.68 -6.50
C ALA A 80 4.57 15.31 -7.90
N LEU A 81 4.54 14.49 -8.97
CA LEU A 81 4.58 14.97 -10.35
C LEU A 81 3.24 15.56 -10.83
N ILE A 82 2.11 15.22 -10.20
CA ILE A 82 0.80 15.75 -10.58
C ILE A 82 0.75 17.29 -10.43
N GLU A 83 1.43 17.85 -9.43
CA GLU A 83 1.50 19.31 -9.23
C GLU A 83 2.24 20.03 -10.37
N SER A 84 3.07 19.32 -11.15
CA SER A 84 3.96 19.88 -12.18
C SER A 84 3.37 19.97 -13.60
N ALA A 85 2.05 20.11 -13.72
CA ALA A 85 1.31 20.56 -14.93
C ALA A 85 1.06 19.57 -16.08
N SER A 86 1.25 18.27 -15.90
CA SER A 86 0.86 17.25 -16.91
C SER A 86 -0.33 16.40 -16.43
N TYR A 87 -1.25 16.03 -17.34
CA TYR A 87 -2.41 15.18 -17.01
C TYR A 87 -2.12 13.67 -17.01
N TRP A 88 -1.11 13.23 -17.76
CA TRP A 88 -0.74 11.80 -17.83
C TRP A 88 -0.29 11.19 -16.49
N PRO A 89 0.43 11.89 -15.57
CA PRO A 89 0.80 11.34 -14.27
C PRO A 89 -0.41 10.96 -13.43
N ILE A 90 -1.55 11.66 -13.57
CA ILE A 90 -2.79 11.33 -12.84
C ILE A 90 -3.32 9.96 -13.24
N ALA A 91 -3.36 9.68 -14.56
CA ALA A 91 -3.83 8.39 -15.06
C ALA A 91 -2.90 7.24 -14.62
N ILE A 92 -1.58 7.44 -14.72
CA ILE A 92 -0.61 6.44 -14.28
C ILE A 92 -0.64 6.27 -12.76
N HIS A 93 -0.83 7.35 -11.99
CA HIS A 93 -0.99 7.31 -10.54
C HIS A 93 -2.19 6.46 -10.13
N PHE A 94 -3.32 6.58 -10.81
CA PHE A 94 -4.49 5.73 -10.55
C PHE A 94 -4.22 4.25 -10.92
N ILE A 95 -3.63 3.98 -12.09
CA ILE A 95 -3.28 2.61 -12.50
C ILE A 95 -2.31 1.96 -11.51
N ASN A 96 -1.28 2.69 -11.08
CA ASN A 96 -0.31 2.21 -10.11
C ASN A 96 -0.95 1.93 -8.74
N ALA A 97 -1.95 2.72 -8.33
CA ALA A 97 -2.72 2.44 -7.10
C ALA A 97 -3.45 1.09 -7.17
N LEU A 98 -4.02 0.74 -8.33
CA LEU A 98 -4.68 -0.57 -8.53
C LEU A 98 -3.67 -1.72 -8.52
N LEU A 99 -2.49 -1.53 -9.13
CA LEU A 99 -1.41 -2.52 -9.08
C LEU A 99 -0.88 -2.71 -7.66
N LEU A 100 -0.70 -1.61 -6.93
CA LEU A 100 -0.29 -1.61 -5.53
C LEU A 100 -1.32 -2.34 -4.65
N LEU A 101 -2.62 -2.09 -4.87
CA LEU A 101 -3.69 -2.81 -4.20
C LEU A 101 -3.62 -4.32 -4.49
N LEU A 102 -3.50 -4.72 -5.75
CA LEU A 102 -3.39 -6.13 -6.13
C LEU A 102 -2.16 -6.81 -5.48
N ALA A 103 -1.00 -6.16 -5.55
CA ALA A 103 0.23 -6.64 -4.93
C ALA A 103 0.06 -6.80 -3.40
N SER A 104 -0.63 -5.86 -2.75
CA SER A 104 -0.91 -5.94 -1.31
C SER A 104 -1.85 -7.10 -0.95
N ILE A 105 -2.84 -7.41 -1.80
CA ILE A 105 -3.75 -8.54 -1.61
C ILE A 105 -2.99 -9.86 -1.73
N ILE A 106 -2.10 -9.98 -2.72
CA ILE A 106 -1.24 -11.16 -2.89
C ILE A 106 -0.36 -11.34 -1.65
N LEU A 107 0.33 -10.29 -1.22
CA LEU A 107 1.16 -10.30 -0.01
C LEU A 107 0.35 -10.72 1.24
N ALA A 108 -0.87 -10.19 1.39
CA ALA A 108 -1.76 -10.55 2.48
C ALA A 108 -2.15 -12.03 2.44
N SER A 109 -2.54 -12.55 1.27
CA SER A 109 -2.89 -13.96 1.06
C SER A 109 -1.73 -14.91 1.39
N ASP A 110 -0.53 -14.58 0.94
CA ASP A 110 0.66 -15.38 1.22
C ASP A 110 1.02 -15.38 2.71
N SER A 111 0.83 -14.25 3.39
CA SER A 111 1.07 -14.16 4.83
C SER A 111 0.15 -15.08 5.65
N ILE A 112 -1.07 -15.36 5.16
CA ILE A 112 -1.96 -16.36 5.75
C ILE A 112 -1.44 -17.76 5.46
N THR A 113 -1.01 -18.00 4.21
CA THR A 113 -0.55 -19.31 3.75
C THR A 113 0.71 -19.78 4.48
N GLU A 114 1.74 -18.93 4.63
CA GLU A 114 2.97 -19.27 5.38
C GLU A 114 2.70 -19.70 6.83
N SER A 115 1.65 -19.15 7.47
CA SER A 115 1.32 -19.50 8.85
C SER A 115 0.68 -20.87 9.01
N LYS A 116 0.02 -21.39 7.96
CA LYS A 116 -0.53 -22.75 7.99
C LYS A 116 0.58 -23.80 7.95
N TYR A 117 1.68 -23.52 7.26
CA TYR A 117 2.78 -24.47 7.08
C TYR A 117 3.87 -24.40 8.15
N SER A 118 3.92 -23.34 8.95
CA SER A 118 4.90 -23.18 10.05
C SER A 118 4.47 -23.83 11.37
N MET A 119 3.32 -24.53 11.41
CA MET A 119 2.77 -25.20 12.60
C MET A 119 3.02 -26.72 12.63
N HIS A 120 3.91 -27.22 11.76
CA HIS A 120 4.38 -28.61 11.73
C HIS A 120 5.90 -28.65 11.91
#